data_AF-A0A848WEK0-F1
#
_entry.id   AF-A0A848WEK0-F1
#
_cell.length_a   1.000
_cell.length_b   1.000
_cell.length_c   1.000
_cell.angle_alpha   90.00
_cell.angle_beta   90.00
_cell.angle_gamma   90.00
#
_symmetry.space_group_name_H-M   'P 1'
#
loop_
_entity.id
_entity.type
_entity.pdbx_description
1 polymer ?
#
loop_
_entity_poly.entity_id
_entity_poly.type
_entity_poly.pdbx_seq_one_letter_code
_entity_poly.pdbx_strand_id
1 'polypeptide(L)' 'MLEFCGLERDERCLAFHENRRIVATASADQVRQPLYSKSVGRSAHYRHRLEPLVQALQARGVAIAEL' A
#
# COMPACT_ATOMS: atom_id res chain seq x y z
N MET A 1 -11.74 -7.33 -9.62
CA MET A 1 -11.42 -6.08 -10.35
C MET A 1 -11.46 -6.28 -11.86
N LEU A 2 -10.62 -7.14 -12.45
CA LEU A 2 -10.61 -7.32 -13.92
C LEU A 2 -11.97 -7.75 -14.48
N GLU A 3 -12.61 -8.74 -13.86
CA GLU A 3 -13.97 -9.19 -14.21
C GLU A 3 -15.02 -8.06 -14.10
N PHE A 4 -14.93 -7.24 -13.05
CA PHE A 4 -15.81 -6.08 -12.89
C PHE A 4 -15.65 -5.08 -14.06
N CYS A 5 -14.44 -4.95 -14.60
CA CYS A 5 -14.16 -4.16 -15.79
C CYS A 5 -14.46 -4.89 -17.11
N GLY A 6 -14.98 -6.12 -17.08
CA GLY A 6 -15.23 -6.95 -18.27
C GLY A 6 -13.95 -7.42 -18.99
N LEU A 7 -12.80 -7.44 -18.30
CA LEU A 7 -11.51 -7.84 -18.86
C LEU A 7 -11.15 -9.27 -18.48
N GLU A 8 -10.52 -9.99 -19.41
CA GLU A 8 -9.97 -11.33 -19.15
C GLU A 8 -8.82 -11.28 -18.14
N ARG A 9 -8.66 -12.38 -17.41
CA ARG A 9 -7.54 -12.54 -16.47
C ARG A 9 -6.28 -12.93 -17.22
N ASP A 10 -5.16 -12.37 -16.78
CA ASP A 10 -3.83 -12.70 -17.31
C ASP A 10 -2.85 -12.85 -16.15
N GLU A 11 -2.08 -13.93 -16.13
CA GLU A 11 -1.08 -14.21 -15.08
C GLU A 11 0.01 -13.13 -15.00
N ARG A 12 0.27 -12.41 -16.10
CA ARG A 12 1.21 -11.27 -16.12
C ARG A 12 0.80 -10.14 -15.18
N CYS A 13 -0.48 -10.04 -14.82
CA CYS A 13 -0.93 -9.09 -13.79
C CYS A 13 -0.32 -9.37 -12.42
N LEU A 14 0.03 -10.63 -12.12
CA LEU A 14 0.70 -11.03 -10.88
C LEU A 14 2.23 -10.95 -11.00
N ALA A 15 2.76 -11.06 -12.23
CA ALA A 15 4.19 -10.93 -12.55
C ALA A 15 4.62 -9.48 -12.91
N PHE A 16 3.95 -8.45 -12.39
CA PHE A 16 4.20 -7.04 -12.75
C PHE A 16 5.66 -6.59 -12.56
N HIS A 17 6.37 -7.20 -11.61
CA HIS A 17 7.75 -6.88 -11.26
C HIS A 17 8.76 -7.25 -12.37
N GLU A 18 8.36 -8.08 -13.33
CA GLU A 18 9.16 -8.46 -14.51
C GLU A 18 9.12 -7.40 -15.63
N ASN A 19 8.22 -6.42 -15.53
CA ASN A 19 8.08 -5.36 -16.53
C ASN A 19 9.35 -4.47 -16.58
N ARG A 20 9.89 -4.26 -17.78
CA ARG A 20 11.13 -3.49 -18.00
C ARG A 20 10.95 -1.98 -18.08
N ARG A 21 9.71 -1.47 -18.02
CA ARG A 21 9.42 -0.04 -18.08
C ARG A 21 10.12 0.72 -16.94
N ILE A 22 10.60 1.93 -17.24
CA ILE A 22 11.16 2.82 -16.22
C ILE A 22 10.04 3.30 -15.28
N VAL A 23 10.28 3.18 -13.97
CA VAL A 23 9.41 3.72 -12.91
C VAL A 23 10.15 4.85 -12.22
N ALA A 24 9.79 6.10 -12.55
CA ALA A 24 10.41 7.30 -11.99
C ALA A 24 9.57 7.86 -10.83
N THR A 25 9.33 7.05 -9.80
CA THR A 25 8.59 7.45 -8.60
C THR A 25 9.31 6.98 -7.33
N ALA A 26 8.95 7.54 -6.18
CA ALA A 26 9.51 7.11 -4.88
C ALA A 26 9.28 5.62 -4.56
N SER A 27 8.32 4.96 -5.23
CA SER A 27 8.02 3.53 -5.03
C SER A 27 8.75 2.61 -6.01
N ALA A 28 9.73 3.10 -6.78
CA ALA A 28 10.40 2.30 -7.82
C ALA A 28 10.94 0.96 -7.30
N ASP A 29 11.66 0.97 -6.17
CA ASP A 29 12.21 -0.24 -5.58
C ASP A 29 11.13 -1.19 -5.06
N GLN A 30 9.99 -0.65 -4.59
CA GLN A 30 8.88 -1.45 -4.09
C GLN A 30 8.14 -2.18 -5.21
N VAL A 31 7.92 -1.50 -6.35
CA VAL A 31 7.20 -2.06 -7.51
C VAL A 31 8.06 -3.07 -8.29
N ARG A 32 9.39 -3.04 -8.12
CA ARG A 32 10.33 -4.03 -8.70
C ARG A 32 10.42 -5.35 -7.93
N GLN A 33 9.59 -5.55 -6.90
CA GLN A 33 9.56 -6.77 -6.10
C GLN A 33 8.26 -7.54 -6.38
N PRO A 34 8.26 -8.88 -6.23
CA PRO A 34 7.03 -9.67 -6.22
C PRO A 34 6.04 -9.16 -5.16
N LEU A 35 4.77 -9.56 -5.27
CA LEU A 35 3.78 -9.28 -4.22
C LEU A 35 4.29 -9.76 -2.85
N TYR A 36 4.24 -8.88 -1.86
CA TYR A 36 4.69 -9.17 -0.50
C TYR A 36 3.73 -8.55 0.52
N SER A 37 3.68 -9.13 1.72
CA SER A 37 2.89 -8.63 2.85
C SER A 37 3.72 -7.88 3.91
N LYS A 38 5.06 -7.81 3.77
CA LYS A 38 5.97 -7.21 4.77
C LYS A 38 5.71 -5.74 5.12
N SER A 39 4.95 -5.00 4.32
CA SER A 39 4.59 -3.61 4.60
C SER A 39 3.26 -3.46 5.35
N VAL A 40 2.46 -4.53 5.46
CA VAL A 40 1.20 -4.51 6.20
C VAL A 40 1.50 -4.29 7.69
N GLY A 41 0.80 -3.33 8.31
CA GLY A 41 0.96 -3.01 9.73
C GLY A 41 2.28 -2.30 10.09
N ARG A 42 3.11 -1.91 9.12
CA ARG A 42 4.43 -1.32 9.40
C ARG A 42 4.35 0.06 10.09
N SER A 43 3.19 0.71 10.08
CA SER A 43 2.88 1.92 10.85
C SER A 43 2.99 1.72 12.36
N ALA A 44 2.76 0.50 12.86
CA ALA A 44 2.69 0.21 14.29
C ALA A 44 4.00 0.53 15.02
N HIS A 45 5.14 0.37 14.34
CA HIS A 45 6.45 0.74 14.88
C HIS A 45 6.57 2.23 15.25
N TYR A 46 5.73 3.09 14.67
CA TYR A 46 5.73 4.52 14.89
C TYR A 46 4.56 4.99 15.75
N ARG A 47 3.74 4.06 16.29
CA ARG A 47 2.55 4.37 17.08
C ARG A 47 2.79 5.45 18.14
N HIS A 48 3.81 5.29 18.98
CA HIS A 48 4.12 6.27 20.02
C HIS A 48 4.43 7.67 19.48
N ARG A 49 5.02 7.77 18.29
CA ARG A 49 5.33 9.07 17.66
C ARG A 49 4.12 9.67 16.96
N LEU A 50 3.18 8.84 16.53
CA LEU A 50 1.96 9.24 15.83
C LEU A 50 0.79 9.54 16.78
N GLU A 51 0.90 9.16 18.05
CA GLU A 51 -0.15 9.36 19.07
C GLU A 51 -0.74 10.80 19.09
N PRO A 52 0.06 11.89 19.06
CA PRO A 52 -0.50 13.23 19.03
C PRO A 52 -1.35 13.51 17.78
N LEU A 53 -0.96 12.95 16.64
CA LEU A 53 -1.71 13.08 15.38
C LEU A 53 -3.03 12.30 15.45
N VAL A 54 -3.01 11.08 15.99
CA VAL A 54 -4.22 10.26 16.18
C VAL A 54 -5.24 11.01 17.02
N GLN A 55 -4.81 11.55 18.16
CA GLN A 55 -5.68 12.31 19.06
C GLN A 55 -6.28 13.54 18.36
N ALA A 56 -5.46 14.28 17.60
CA ALA A 56 -5.90 15.47 16.87
C ALA A 56 -6.93 15.16 15.77
N LEU A 57 -6.81 13.99 15.11
CA LEU A 57 -7.74 13.51 14.09
C LEU A 57 -9.06 13.01 14.72
N GLN A 58 -8.98 12.24 15.80
CA GLN A 58 -10.15 11.76 16.54
C GLN A 58 -10.98 12.91 17.11
N ALA A 59 -10.34 13.96 17.63
CA ALA A 59 -11.01 15.17 18.11
C ALA A 59 -11.80 15.91 17.00
N ARG A 60 -11.50 15.64 15.72
CA ARG A 60 -12.20 16.17 14.54
C ARG A 60 -13.20 15.19 13.93
N GLY A 61 -13.49 14.08 14.63
CA GLY A 61 -14.44 13.07 14.19
C GLY A 61 -13.88 12.06 13.19
N VAL A 62 -12.57 12.02 12.97
CA VAL A 62 -11.94 11.00 12.13
C VAL A 62 -11.63 9.77 12.96
N ALA A 63 -12.35 8.67 12.71
CA ALA A 63 -12.09 7.40 13.36
C ALA A 63 -10.76 6.79 12.84
N ILE A 64 -9.84 6.50 13.75
CA ILE A 64 -8.60 5.76 13.49
C ILE A 64 -8.72 4.44 14.24
N ALA A 65 -8.92 3.34 13.50
CA ALA A 65 -9.13 2.02 14.09
C ALA A 65 -7.81 1.38 14.57
N GLU A 66 -6.74 1.48 13.79
CA GLU A 66 -5.46 0.82 14.09
C GLU A 66 -4.25 1.61 13.57
N LEU A 67 -3.14 1.54 14.32
CA LEU A 67 -1.80 1.95 13.90
C LEU A 67 -0.80 0.81 14.03
#